data_AF-E0VU06-F1
#
_entry.id   AF-E0VU06-F1
#
_cell.length_a   1.000
_cell.length_b   1.000
_cell.length_c   1.000
_cell.angle_alpha   90.00
_cell.angle_beta   90.00
_cell.angle_gamma   90.00
#
_symmetry.space_group_name_H-M   'P 1'
#
loop_
_entity.id
_entity.type
_entity.pdbx_description
1 polymer ?
#
loop_
_entity_poly.entity_id
_entity_poly.type
_entity_poly.pdbx_seq_one_letter_code
_entity_poly.pdbx_strand_id
1 'polypeptide(L)'
;MSNGTDFNNIVDVSCLQRWGSTPAWRLTDYSIAGQSPRHKESPFPFDPKLNDKICLWEGDISSLSVDGIVHSTNETLSDQNPISDKIHWRAGPDLREDIRLEIKECRTGEVRVSQGHGLPSRLIIHTVGPKYNTKYHTAAENTLHGCYRNVLQKAQELRLSTIGLSVINSVRRNYPPNEGAHIALRTVRRFLEKYPNAFDTLVFVVDSSDFGIYEVILPLYFPRSEAEENKARWQLPTDIGGSDGEPLYPDRQIRIIDNPQHAFGNEELNIFQTDDCCLNIGEHAFSQMQGDLDQQRLLGERPCNDPVTDILIKEMQHKGR
;
A
#
# COMPACT_ATOMS: atom_id res chain seq x y z
N MET A 1 -15.18 -27.24 -28.88
CA MET A 1 -16.46 -27.06 -28.17
C MET A 1 -16.28 -25.84 -27.30
N SER A 2 -17.00 -24.77 -27.62
CA SER A 2 -16.94 -23.47 -26.95
C SER A 2 -17.43 -23.61 -25.51
N ASN A 3 -16.53 -23.45 -24.54
CA ASN A 3 -16.91 -23.27 -23.13
C ASN A 3 -17.65 -21.93 -23.03
N GLY A 4 -18.97 -21.96 -23.13
CA GLY A 4 -19.82 -20.85 -22.72
C GLY A 4 -19.60 -20.63 -21.23
N THR A 5 -18.86 -19.59 -20.88
CA THR A 5 -18.82 -19.09 -19.51
C THR A 5 -20.23 -18.63 -19.14
N ASP A 6 -20.88 -19.30 -18.20
CA ASP A 6 -22.20 -18.91 -17.70
C ASP A 6 -22.12 -17.53 -17.04
N PHE A 7 -22.42 -16.49 -17.82
CA PHE A 7 -22.35 -15.07 -17.42
C PHE A 7 -23.35 -14.69 -16.33
N ASN A 8 -24.35 -15.54 -16.06
CA ASN A 8 -25.36 -15.34 -15.02
C ASN A 8 -24.97 -15.93 -13.67
N ASN A 9 -23.80 -16.56 -13.54
CA ASN A 9 -23.40 -17.09 -12.24
C ASN A 9 -23.05 -15.91 -11.32
N ILE A 10 -23.86 -15.72 -10.28
CA ILE A 10 -23.60 -14.78 -9.18
C ILE A 10 -23.14 -15.65 -8.01
N VAL A 11 -22.03 -15.28 -7.40
CA VAL A 11 -21.47 -15.99 -6.26
C VAL A 11 -21.80 -15.20 -5.00
N ASP A 12 -22.67 -15.76 -4.16
CA ASP A 12 -22.96 -15.21 -2.85
C ASP A 12 -21.77 -15.46 -1.90
N VAL A 13 -21.38 -14.43 -1.16
CA VAL A 13 -20.31 -14.49 -0.17
C VAL A 13 -20.55 -15.56 0.92
N SER A 14 -21.82 -15.87 1.21
CA SER A 14 -22.20 -16.92 2.16
C SER A 14 -21.89 -18.34 1.69
N CYS A 15 -21.77 -18.56 0.37
CA CYS A 15 -21.39 -19.84 -0.21
C CYS A 15 -19.87 -20.09 -0.17
N LEU A 16 -19.07 -19.07 0.14
CA LEU A 16 -17.63 -19.19 0.19
C LEU A 16 -17.16 -19.81 1.51
N GLN A 17 -16.21 -20.73 1.40
CA GLN A 17 -15.62 -21.38 2.55
C GLN A 17 -14.75 -20.39 3.35
N ARG A 18 -15.02 -20.29 4.66
CA ARG A 18 -14.21 -19.49 5.57
C ARG A 18 -12.83 -20.11 5.76
N TRP A 19 -11.81 -19.26 5.84
CA TRP A 19 -10.42 -19.67 5.98
C TRP A 19 -10.19 -20.55 7.22
N GLY A 20 -10.83 -20.21 8.34
CA GLY A 20 -10.78 -21.02 9.57
C GLY A 20 -11.33 -22.44 9.42
N SER A 21 -12.21 -22.67 8.44
CA SER A 21 -12.79 -23.99 8.13
C SER A 21 -12.05 -24.73 7.01
N THR A 22 -11.06 -24.10 6.37
CA THR A 22 -10.30 -24.71 5.28
C THR A 22 -9.31 -25.74 5.82
N PRO A 23 -9.29 -26.97 5.27
CA PRO A 23 -8.39 -28.00 5.77
C PRO A 23 -6.93 -27.57 5.68
N ALA A 24 -6.19 -27.81 6.75
CA ALA A 24 -4.75 -27.60 6.75
C ALA A 24 -4.08 -28.67 5.87
N TRP A 25 -3.40 -28.25 4.82
CA TRP A 25 -2.53 -29.17 4.06
C TRP A 25 -1.33 -29.54 4.92
N ARG A 26 -0.67 -30.67 4.60
CA ARG A 26 0.57 -31.06 5.27
C ARG A 26 1.67 -30.05 4.95
N LEU A 27 1.84 -29.03 5.79
CA LEU A 27 2.98 -28.13 5.71
C LEU A 27 4.28 -28.88 5.97
N THR A 28 5.24 -28.72 5.05
CA THR A 28 6.62 -29.18 5.18
C THR A 28 7.19 -28.73 6.52
N ASP A 29 7.82 -29.67 7.23
CA ASP A 29 8.49 -29.36 8.49
C ASP A 29 9.85 -28.71 8.19
N TYR A 30 9.96 -27.42 8.49
CA TYR A 30 11.18 -26.64 8.30
C TYR A 30 12.06 -26.62 9.56
N SER A 31 11.73 -27.39 10.61
CA SER A 31 12.58 -27.55 11.77
C SER A 31 13.79 -28.42 11.43
N ILE A 32 14.81 -27.80 10.84
CA ILE A 32 16.11 -28.45 10.61
C ILE A 32 16.83 -28.52 11.96
N ALA A 33 17.26 -29.72 12.35
CA ALA A 33 18.00 -29.95 13.59
C ALA A 33 19.21 -28.99 13.70
N GLY A 34 19.20 -28.14 14.73
CA GLY A 34 20.29 -27.19 15.04
C GLY A 34 20.07 -25.74 14.59
N GLN A 35 18.97 -25.42 13.89
CA GLN A 35 18.60 -24.03 13.60
C GLN A 35 17.54 -23.51 14.59
N SER A 36 17.53 -22.20 14.83
CA SER A 36 16.47 -21.52 15.61
C SER A 36 15.46 -20.85 14.65
N PRO A 37 14.19 -20.67 15.05
CA PRO A 37 13.21 -20.00 14.22
C PRO A 37 13.63 -18.56 13.93
N ARG A 38 13.25 -18.04 12.75
CA ARG A 38 13.53 -16.64 12.36
C ARG A 38 12.91 -15.65 13.36
N HIS A 39 11.76 -16.02 13.93
CA HIS A 39 11.06 -15.23 14.94
C HIS A 39 10.95 -16.00 16.26
N LYS A 40 11.43 -15.38 17.35
CA LYS A 40 11.38 -15.96 18.71
C LYS A 40 9.95 -16.14 19.21
N GLU A 41 9.08 -15.19 18.89
CA GLU A 41 7.65 -15.22 19.20
C GLU A 41 6.87 -15.18 17.88
N SER A 42 5.61 -15.62 17.90
CA SER A 42 4.78 -15.49 16.70
C SER A 42 4.36 -14.02 16.51
N PRO A 43 4.73 -13.37 15.39
CA PRO A 43 4.30 -12.00 15.13
C PRO A 43 2.81 -11.89 14.76
N PHE A 44 2.19 -13.03 14.39
CA PHE A 44 0.78 -13.16 14.03
C PHE A 44 0.20 -14.39 14.75
N PRO A 45 -0.35 -14.23 15.96
CA PRO A 45 -0.89 -15.36 16.73
C PRO A 45 -2.17 -15.92 16.08
N PHE A 46 -2.45 -17.20 16.36
CA PHE A 46 -3.71 -17.85 15.99
C PHE A 46 -4.89 -17.09 16.60
N ASP A 47 -5.81 -16.67 15.73
CA ASP A 47 -7.07 -16.04 16.13
C ASP A 47 -8.22 -16.62 15.28
N PRO A 48 -9.09 -17.48 15.84
CA PRO A 48 -10.20 -18.06 15.09
C PRO A 48 -11.20 -16.99 14.61
N LYS A 49 -11.40 -15.90 15.38
CA LYS A 49 -12.34 -14.84 15.01
C LYS A 49 -11.88 -14.04 13.79
N LEU A 50 -10.56 -13.89 13.62
CA LEU A 50 -9.99 -13.29 12.41
C LEU A 50 -10.10 -14.25 11.23
N ASN A 51 -9.81 -15.53 11.44
CA ASN A 51 -9.87 -16.54 10.39
C ASN A 51 -11.28 -16.75 9.84
N ASP A 52 -12.32 -16.58 10.66
CA ASP A 52 -13.73 -16.68 10.21
C ASP A 52 -14.15 -15.54 9.28
N LYS A 53 -13.41 -14.42 9.27
CA LYS A 53 -13.68 -13.27 8.39
C LYS A 53 -13.04 -13.39 7.02
N ILE A 54 -12.05 -14.27 6.87
CA ILE A 54 -11.29 -14.37 5.62
C ILE A 54 -11.85 -15.48 4.75
N CYS A 55 -11.94 -15.22 3.46
CA CYS A 55 -12.13 -16.24 2.42
C CYS A 55 -11.00 -16.11 1.40
N LEU A 56 -10.48 -17.24 0.92
CA LEU A 56 -9.65 -17.29 -0.28
C LEU A 56 -10.50 -17.90 -1.38
N TRP A 57 -10.64 -17.19 -2.50
CA TRP A 57 -11.49 -17.64 -3.60
C TRP A 57 -10.79 -17.43 -4.94
N GLU A 58 -10.64 -18.50 -5.70
CA GLU A 58 -10.23 -18.44 -7.10
C GLU A 58 -11.46 -18.16 -7.96
N GLY A 59 -11.50 -17.03 -8.64
CA GLY A 59 -12.66 -16.71 -9.46
C GLY A 59 -12.71 -15.32 -10.05
N ASP A 60 -13.88 -14.99 -10.59
CA ASP A 60 -14.15 -13.72 -11.23
C ASP A 60 -14.78 -12.74 -10.23
N ILE A 61 -14.00 -11.75 -9.79
CA ILE A 61 -14.47 -10.73 -8.83
C ILE A 61 -15.72 -10.00 -9.29
N SER A 62 -15.97 -9.88 -10.61
CA SER A 62 -17.18 -9.22 -11.13
C SER A 62 -18.47 -10.01 -10.84
N SER A 63 -18.37 -11.30 -10.52
CA SER A 63 -19.50 -12.16 -10.19
C SER A 63 -19.83 -12.23 -8.69
N LEU A 64 -18.99 -11.62 -7.84
CA LEU A 64 -19.08 -11.72 -6.40
C LEU A 64 -20.13 -10.75 -5.83
N SER A 65 -21.11 -11.28 -5.09
CA SER A 65 -22.14 -10.50 -4.40
C SER A 65 -21.66 -10.08 -3.01
N VAL A 66 -21.11 -8.87 -2.93
CA VAL A 66 -20.56 -8.23 -1.72
C VAL A 66 -20.85 -6.71 -1.73
N ASP A 67 -20.67 -6.02 -0.62
CA ASP A 67 -20.94 -4.57 -0.56
C ASP A 67 -19.98 -3.76 -1.44
N GLY A 68 -18.73 -4.19 -1.55
CA GLY A 68 -17.80 -3.58 -2.50
C GLY A 68 -16.74 -4.53 -3.02
N ILE A 69 -16.34 -4.30 -4.27
CA ILE A 69 -15.19 -4.99 -4.88
C ILE A 69 -14.06 -4.01 -5.14
N VAL A 70 -12.83 -4.50 -5.10
CA VAL A 70 -11.65 -3.72 -5.45
C VAL A 70 -11.30 -3.94 -6.91
N HIS A 71 -11.11 -2.84 -7.62
CA HIS A 71 -10.68 -2.83 -9.00
C HIS A 71 -9.26 -2.26 -9.09
N SER A 72 -8.27 -3.15 -9.25
CA SER A 72 -6.90 -2.75 -9.59
C SER A 72 -6.82 -2.35 -11.06
N THR A 73 -6.42 -1.11 -11.34
CA THR A 73 -6.39 -0.56 -12.71
C THR A 73 -5.20 0.37 -12.94
N ASN A 74 -5.30 1.25 -13.94
CA ASN A 74 -4.32 2.28 -14.25
C ASN A 74 -4.81 3.68 -13.91
N GLU A 75 -3.89 4.63 -14.07
CA GLU A 75 -4.05 6.00 -13.65
C GLU A 75 -5.23 6.72 -14.34
N THR A 76 -5.61 6.23 -15.52
CA THR A 76 -6.73 6.71 -16.35
C THR A 76 -7.98 5.84 -16.26
N LEU A 77 -8.00 4.83 -15.37
CA LEU A 77 -9.09 3.86 -15.19
C LEU A 77 -9.54 3.18 -16.49
N SER A 78 -8.61 2.97 -17.42
CA SER A 78 -8.84 2.42 -18.75
C SER A 78 -7.90 1.25 -19.05
N ASP A 79 -7.42 0.58 -18.00
CA ASP A 79 -6.50 -0.53 -18.15
C ASP A 79 -7.17 -1.71 -18.85
N GLN A 80 -6.49 -2.26 -19.85
CA GLN A 80 -7.01 -3.36 -20.67
C GLN A 80 -6.59 -4.70 -20.10
N ASN A 81 -7.00 -5.01 -18.88
CA ASN A 81 -6.67 -6.28 -18.24
C ASN A 81 -7.93 -7.16 -18.07
N PRO A 82 -7.78 -8.49 -17.93
CA PRO A 82 -8.93 -9.40 -17.89
C PRO A 82 -9.95 -9.07 -16.79
N ILE A 83 -9.49 -8.57 -15.64
CA ILE A 83 -10.35 -8.18 -14.52
C ILE A 83 -11.14 -6.91 -14.89
N SER A 84 -10.46 -5.88 -15.40
CA SER A 84 -11.08 -4.63 -15.86
C SER A 84 -12.10 -4.90 -16.97
N ASP A 85 -11.76 -5.75 -17.94
CA ASP A 85 -12.66 -6.10 -19.05
C ASP A 85 -13.96 -6.73 -18.53
N LYS A 86 -13.86 -7.68 -17.59
CA LYS A 86 -15.01 -8.34 -16.96
C LYS A 86 -15.84 -7.38 -16.11
N ILE A 87 -15.19 -6.53 -15.32
CA ILE A 87 -15.85 -5.50 -14.50
C ILE A 87 -16.63 -4.53 -15.40
N HIS A 88 -16.00 -3.96 -16.43
CA HIS A 88 -16.66 -3.04 -17.34
C HIS A 88 -17.78 -3.70 -18.15
N TRP A 89 -17.56 -4.94 -18.60
CA TRP A 89 -18.58 -5.69 -19.33
C TRP A 89 -19.83 -5.91 -18.48
N ARG A 90 -19.66 -6.35 -17.22
CA ARG A 90 -20.77 -6.71 -16.35
C ARG A 90 -21.44 -5.51 -15.67
N ALA A 91 -20.67 -4.47 -15.31
CA ALA A 91 -21.22 -3.22 -14.80
C ALA A 91 -22.04 -2.47 -15.87
N GLY A 92 -21.66 -2.60 -17.15
CA GLY A 92 -22.33 -1.94 -18.27
C GLY A 92 -21.73 -0.57 -18.61
N PRO A 93 -22.31 0.11 -19.61
CA PRO A 93 -21.77 1.38 -20.13
C PRO A 93 -21.80 2.53 -19.11
N ASP A 94 -22.72 2.49 -18.15
CA ASP A 94 -22.89 3.54 -17.13
C ASP A 94 -21.62 3.70 -16.28
N LEU A 95 -20.93 2.61 -15.96
CA LEU A 95 -19.65 2.67 -15.24
C LEU A 95 -18.60 3.50 -15.99
N ARG A 96 -18.56 3.39 -17.33
CA ARG A 96 -17.60 4.16 -18.14
C ARG A 96 -17.94 5.65 -18.12
N GLU A 97 -19.23 5.98 -18.08
CA GLU A 97 -19.69 7.35 -18.01
C GLU A 97 -19.40 7.98 -16.63
N ASP A 98 -19.67 7.24 -15.53
CA ASP A 98 -19.30 7.66 -14.17
C ASP A 98 -17.80 7.91 -14.04
N ILE A 99 -16.97 7.00 -14.57
CA ILE A 99 -15.51 7.16 -14.59
C ILE A 99 -15.11 8.42 -15.38
N ARG A 100 -15.74 8.68 -16.52
CA ARG A 100 -15.41 9.81 -17.40
C ARG A 100 -15.84 11.16 -16.82
N LEU A 101 -17.01 11.20 -16.18
CA LEU A 101 -17.60 12.44 -15.67
C LEU A 101 -17.11 12.79 -14.26
N GLU A 102 -17.07 11.81 -13.35
CA GLU A 102 -16.87 12.04 -11.93
C GLU A 102 -15.44 11.75 -11.48
N ILE A 103 -14.87 10.60 -11.86
CA ILE A 103 -13.58 10.14 -11.33
C ILE A 103 -12.40 10.77 -12.07
N LYS A 104 -12.40 10.71 -13.41
CA LYS A 104 -11.38 11.20 -14.35
C LYS A 104 -10.00 10.54 -14.25
N GLU A 105 -9.38 10.57 -13.06
CA GLU A 105 -8.07 10.00 -12.80
C GLU A 105 -7.95 9.43 -11.38
N CYS A 106 -7.06 8.45 -11.22
CA CYS A 106 -6.70 7.87 -9.94
C CYS A 106 -5.17 7.75 -9.86
N ARG A 107 -4.53 8.46 -8.94
CA ARG A 107 -3.07 8.37 -8.81
C ARG A 107 -2.65 7.03 -8.23
N THR A 108 -1.39 6.64 -8.44
CA THR A 108 -0.82 5.43 -7.84
C THR A 108 -0.93 5.49 -6.30
N GLY A 109 -1.49 4.46 -5.69
CA GLY A 109 -1.78 4.42 -4.24
C GLY A 109 -3.05 5.14 -3.81
N GLU A 110 -3.68 5.93 -4.69
CA GLU A 110 -4.96 6.58 -4.42
C GLU A 110 -6.12 5.58 -4.54
N VAL A 111 -7.26 5.97 -3.97
CA VAL A 111 -8.52 5.24 -4.06
C VAL A 111 -9.63 6.16 -4.56
N ARG A 112 -10.38 5.67 -5.54
CA ARG A 112 -11.61 6.28 -6.09
C ARG A 112 -12.76 5.30 -5.96
N VAL A 113 -13.99 5.80 -5.96
CA VAL A 113 -15.18 4.97 -5.75
C VAL A 113 -16.22 5.30 -6.80
N SER A 114 -16.88 4.28 -7.34
CA SER A 114 -18.04 4.38 -8.22
C SER A 114 -19.14 3.42 -7.77
N GLN A 115 -20.32 3.54 -8.39
CA GLN A 115 -21.39 2.55 -8.23
C GLN A 115 -21.03 1.24 -8.95
N GLY A 116 -21.59 0.12 -8.47
CA GLY A 116 -21.43 -1.17 -9.14
C GLY A 116 -22.23 -1.33 -10.44
N HIS A 117 -23.28 -0.52 -10.62
CA HIS A 117 -24.23 -0.59 -11.75
C HIS A 117 -24.77 -2.01 -11.95
N GLY A 118 -24.46 -2.66 -13.09
CA GLY A 118 -24.87 -4.03 -13.39
C GLY A 118 -24.13 -5.13 -12.62
N LEU A 119 -23.15 -4.78 -11.79
CA LEU A 119 -22.47 -5.75 -10.93
C LEU A 119 -23.38 -6.21 -9.76
N PRO A 120 -23.19 -7.45 -9.27
CA PRO A 120 -23.82 -7.89 -8.02
C PRO A 120 -23.35 -7.07 -6.80
N SER A 121 -22.16 -6.48 -6.87
CA SER A 121 -21.60 -5.65 -5.82
C SER A 121 -22.17 -4.23 -5.83
N ARG A 122 -22.41 -3.64 -4.66
CA ARG A 122 -22.98 -2.28 -4.58
C ARG A 122 -22.02 -1.19 -5.05
N LEU A 123 -20.74 -1.26 -4.66
CA LEU A 123 -19.72 -0.27 -4.99
C LEU A 123 -18.48 -0.90 -5.61
N ILE A 124 -17.74 -0.10 -6.38
CA ILE A 124 -16.41 -0.43 -6.87
C ILE A 124 -15.40 0.53 -6.25
N ILE A 125 -14.39 -0.03 -5.58
CA ILE A 125 -13.25 0.71 -5.03
C ILE A 125 -12.09 0.56 -6.02
N HIS A 126 -11.85 1.60 -6.80
CA HIS A 126 -10.76 1.67 -7.75
C HIS A 126 -9.47 2.07 -7.07
N THR A 127 -8.38 1.36 -7.38
CA THR A 127 -7.05 1.72 -6.93
C THR A 127 -6.00 1.40 -7.99
N VAL A 128 -4.85 2.04 -7.90
CA VAL A 128 -3.76 1.89 -8.87
C VAL A 128 -2.51 1.41 -8.17
N GLY A 129 -2.16 0.15 -8.43
CA GLY A 129 -0.93 -0.46 -7.92
C GLY A 129 0.34 0.17 -8.52
N PRO A 130 1.48 0.06 -7.81
CA PRO A 130 2.75 0.59 -8.29
C PRO A 130 3.28 -0.16 -9.51
N LYS A 131 3.99 0.56 -10.39
CA LYS A 131 4.84 -0.07 -11.41
C LYS A 131 6.14 -0.49 -10.73
N TYR A 132 6.41 -1.79 -10.69
CA TYR A 132 7.58 -2.31 -10.01
C TYR A 132 8.85 -2.12 -10.85
N ASN A 133 9.89 -1.64 -10.19
CA ASN A 133 11.24 -1.55 -10.72
C ASN A 133 12.20 -1.83 -9.56
N THR A 134 13.18 -2.69 -9.78
CA THR A 134 14.17 -3.08 -8.77
C THR A 134 14.88 -1.87 -8.14
N LYS A 135 15.10 -0.79 -8.92
CA LYS A 135 15.70 0.47 -8.42
C LYS A 135 14.82 1.21 -7.42
N TYR A 136 13.50 1.00 -7.48
CA TYR A 136 12.51 1.69 -6.66
C TYR A 136 11.69 0.70 -5.81
N HIS A 137 12.26 -0.46 -5.46
CA HIS A 137 11.56 -1.52 -4.72
C HIS A 137 10.89 -0.97 -3.44
N THR A 138 11.63 -0.23 -2.61
CA THR A 138 11.12 0.40 -1.37
C THR A 138 9.89 1.27 -1.60
N ALA A 139 9.89 2.05 -2.68
CA ALA A 139 8.77 2.92 -3.02
C ALA A 139 7.58 2.09 -3.49
N ALA A 140 7.82 1.06 -4.30
CA ALA A 140 6.78 0.14 -4.75
C ALA A 140 6.13 -0.60 -3.57
N GLU A 141 6.91 -1.10 -2.61
CA GLU A 141 6.39 -1.77 -1.42
C GLU A 141 5.51 -0.83 -0.56
N ASN A 142 5.98 0.39 -0.31
CA ASN A 142 5.21 1.40 0.43
C ASN A 142 3.91 1.78 -0.30
N THR A 143 3.97 1.94 -1.62
CA THR A 143 2.79 2.27 -2.42
C THR A 143 1.79 1.11 -2.45
N LEU A 144 2.25 -0.14 -2.58
CA LEU A 144 1.36 -1.30 -2.57
C LEU A 144 0.68 -1.46 -1.20
N HIS A 145 1.43 -1.32 -0.11
CA HIS A 145 0.87 -1.26 1.24
C HIS A 145 -0.18 -0.15 1.35
N GLY A 146 0.15 1.06 0.85
CA GLY A 146 -0.76 2.19 0.80
C GLY A 146 -2.05 1.90 0.03
N CYS A 147 -2.00 1.18 -1.09
CA CYS A 147 -3.18 0.77 -1.85
C CYS A 147 -4.14 -0.05 -0.97
N TYR A 148 -3.64 -1.14 -0.37
CA TYR A 148 -4.47 -1.99 0.51
C TYR A 148 -5.00 -1.22 1.72
N ARG A 149 -4.16 -0.43 2.39
CA ARG A 149 -4.57 0.36 3.54
C ARG A 149 -5.67 1.37 3.19
N ASN A 150 -5.48 2.13 2.12
CA ASN A 150 -6.44 3.14 1.67
C ASN A 150 -7.76 2.52 1.22
N VAL A 151 -7.70 1.35 0.56
CA VAL A 151 -8.89 0.58 0.18
C VAL A 151 -9.70 0.16 1.41
N LEU A 152 -9.03 -0.43 2.41
CA LEU A 152 -9.68 -0.90 3.63
C LEU A 152 -10.27 0.28 4.44
N GLN A 153 -9.53 1.40 4.53
CA GLN A 153 -10.02 2.62 5.16
C GLN A 153 -11.25 3.17 4.43
N LYS A 154 -11.21 3.25 3.10
CA LYS A 154 -12.34 3.74 2.31
C LYS A 154 -13.56 2.84 2.47
N ALA A 155 -13.37 1.53 2.48
CA ALA A 155 -14.45 0.57 2.69
C ALA A 155 -15.08 0.70 4.09
N GLN A 156 -14.26 0.91 5.12
CA GLN A 156 -14.74 1.17 6.47
C GLN A 156 -15.55 2.48 6.55
N GLU A 157 -15.06 3.56 5.93
CA GLU A 157 -15.75 4.87 5.87
C GLU A 157 -17.13 4.74 5.20
N LEU A 158 -17.22 3.91 4.16
CA LEU A 158 -18.45 3.63 3.41
C LEU A 158 -19.35 2.57 4.08
N ARG A 159 -18.94 2.06 5.26
CA ARG A 159 -19.64 1.05 6.05
C ARG A 159 -19.95 -0.22 5.25
N LEU A 160 -18.97 -0.69 4.47
CA LEU A 160 -19.06 -1.96 3.76
C LEU A 160 -18.81 -3.09 4.76
N SER A 161 -19.75 -4.01 4.89
CA SER A 161 -19.62 -5.17 5.79
C SER A 161 -18.89 -6.31 5.09
N THR A 162 -19.02 -6.39 3.77
CA THR A 162 -18.36 -7.39 2.93
C THR A 162 -17.55 -6.77 1.80
N ILE A 163 -16.31 -7.23 1.61
CA ILE A 163 -15.42 -6.71 0.56
C ILE A 163 -14.68 -7.82 -0.19
N GLY A 164 -14.65 -7.72 -1.52
CA GLY A 164 -13.81 -8.53 -2.39
C GLY A 164 -12.53 -7.79 -2.77
N LEU A 165 -11.36 -8.31 -2.39
CA LEU A 165 -10.05 -7.76 -2.74
C LEU A 165 -9.49 -8.50 -3.96
N SER A 166 -9.33 -7.80 -5.08
CA SER A 166 -8.50 -8.30 -6.19
C SER A 166 -7.01 -8.22 -5.84
N VAL A 167 -6.18 -9.05 -6.46
CA VAL A 167 -4.72 -8.91 -6.39
C VAL A 167 -4.28 -7.58 -7.03
N ILE A 168 -3.83 -6.63 -6.21
CA ILE A 168 -3.44 -5.28 -6.68
C ILE A 168 -2.08 -5.32 -7.41
N ASN A 169 -1.19 -6.21 -6.97
CA ASN A 169 0.15 -6.42 -7.51
C ASN A 169 0.14 -7.22 -8.83
N SER A 170 -0.46 -6.64 -9.88
CA SER A 170 -0.60 -7.29 -11.18
C SER A 170 0.75 -7.64 -11.82
N VAL A 171 0.81 -8.81 -12.46
CA VAL A 171 1.93 -9.26 -13.32
C VAL A 171 2.30 -8.22 -14.38
N ARG A 172 1.32 -7.49 -14.94
CA ARG A 172 1.57 -6.44 -15.94
C ARG A 172 2.38 -5.27 -15.40
N ARG A 173 2.33 -5.03 -14.10
CA ARG A 173 3.13 -4.01 -13.42
C ARG A 173 4.47 -4.55 -12.91
N ASN A 174 4.85 -5.77 -13.32
CA ASN A 174 6.10 -6.46 -13.01
C ASN A 174 6.37 -6.66 -11.51
N TYR A 175 5.32 -6.63 -10.67
CA TYR A 175 5.49 -6.80 -9.23
C TYR A 175 5.69 -8.29 -8.91
N PRO A 176 6.72 -8.69 -8.15
CA PRO A 176 6.93 -10.09 -7.76
C PRO A 176 5.71 -10.63 -6.98
N PRO A 177 5.01 -11.64 -7.48
CA PRO A 177 3.74 -12.10 -6.88
C PRO A 177 3.87 -12.50 -5.39
N ASN A 178 4.95 -13.19 -5.03
CA ASN A 178 5.21 -13.60 -3.64
C ASN A 178 5.40 -12.39 -2.69
N GLU A 179 6.20 -11.40 -3.10
CA GLU A 179 6.44 -10.18 -2.30
C GLU A 179 5.13 -9.38 -2.15
N GLY A 180 4.35 -9.28 -3.23
CA GLY A 180 3.06 -8.60 -3.22
C GLY A 180 2.05 -9.27 -2.29
N ALA A 181 1.99 -10.62 -2.28
CA ALA A 181 1.12 -11.37 -1.38
C ALA A 181 1.48 -11.18 0.10
N HIS A 182 2.78 -11.16 0.44
CA HIS A 182 3.23 -10.82 1.81
C HIS A 182 2.74 -9.44 2.25
N ILE A 183 2.83 -8.43 1.39
CA ILE A 183 2.36 -7.06 1.70
C ILE A 183 0.84 -7.03 1.85
N ALA A 184 0.11 -7.67 0.95
CA ALA A 184 -1.36 -7.74 0.99
C ALA A 184 -1.86 -8.36 2.30
N LEU A 185 -1.36 -9.56 2.61
CA LEU A 185 -1.79 -10.35 3.77
C LEU A 185 -1.38 -9.69 5.08
N ARG A 186 -0.16 -9.17 5.16
CA ARG A 186 0.31 -8.41 6.33
C ARG A 186 -0.56 -7.18 6.60
N THR A 187 -0.84 -6.39 5.56
CA THR A 187 -1.62 -5.16 5.69
C THR A 187 -3.05 -5.47 6.14
N VAL A 188 -3.70 -6.47 5.52
CA VAL A 188 -5.05 -6.89 5.91
C VAL A 188 -5.06 -7.45 7.33
N ARG A 189 -4.08 -8.27 7.71
CA ARG A 189 -3.97 -8.84 9.07
C ARG A 189 -3.89 -7.75 10.13
N ARG A 190 -2.96 -6.80 9.98
CA ARG A 190 -2.80 -5.68 10.93
C ARG A 190 -4.03 -4.78 10.97
N PHE A 191 -4.66 -4.53 9.82
CA PHE A 191 -5.89 -3.75 9.77
C PHE A 191 -7.02 -4.40 10.57
N LEU A 192 -7.23 -5.71 10.41
CA LEU A 192 -8.29 -6.43 11.12
C LEU A 192 -8.01 -6.59 12.62
N GLU A 193 -6.74 -6.68 13.03
CA GLU A 193 -6.36 -6.62 14.46
C GLU A 193 -6.72 -5.26 15.08
N LYS A 194 -6.47 -4.17 14.35
CA LYS A 194 -6.76 -2.80 14.80
C LYS A 194 -8.25 -2.46 14.76
N TYR A 195 -8.96 -2.97 13.76
CA TYR A 195 -10.39 -2.74 13.57
C TYR A 195 -11.16 -4.07 13.45
N PRO A 196 -11.33 -4.82 14.55
CA PRO A 196 -11.98 -6.13 14.50
C PRO A 196 -13.39 -6.07 13.90
N ASN A 197 -14.16 -5.01 14.13
CA ASN A 197 -15.55 -4.92 13.66
C ASN A 197 -15.69 -4.17 12.32
N ALA A 198 -14.60 -3.99 11.57
CA ALA A 198 -14.66 -3.27 10.28
C ALA A 198 -15.41 -4.06 9.20
N PHE A 199 -15.23 -5.39 9.16
CA PHE A 199 -15.80 -6.26 8.14
C PHE A 199 -16.30 -7.57 8.76
N ASP A 200 -17.42 -8.06 8.24
CA ASP A 200 -17.93 -9.40 8.51
C ASP A 200 -17.22 -10.43 7.64
N THR A 201 -16.94 -10.06 6.38
CA THR A 201 -16.24 -10.94 5.43
C THR A 201 -15.34 -10.17 4.48
N LEU A 202 -14.11 -10.63 4.34
CA LEU A 202 -13.13 -10.14 3.39
C LEU A 202 -12.68 -11.32 2.53
N VAL A 203 -12.90 -11.21 1.22
CA VAL A 203 -12.59 -12.25 0.24
C VAL A 203 -11.35 -11.83 -0.54
N PHE A 204 -10.26 -12.60 -0.43
CA PHE A 204 -9.17 -12.50 -1.38
C PHE A 204 -9.59 -13.21 -2.67
N VAL A 205 -9.82 -12.43 -3.72
CA VAL A 205 -10.20 -12.92 -5.04
C VAL A 205 -8.94 -12.99 -5.89
N VAL A 206 -8.52 -14.21 -6.21
CA VAL A 206 -7.26 -14.49 -6.91
C VAL A 206 -7.53 -15.20 -8.23
N ASP A 207 -6.60 -15.09 -9.16
CA ASP A 207 -6.59 -15.92 -10.36
C ASP A 207 -5.84 -17.25 -10.12
N SER A 208 -5.87 -18.14 -11.11
CA SER A 208 -5.22 -19.44 -11.02
C SER A 208 -3.69 -19.34 -10.83
N SER A 209 -3.05 -18.25 -11.29
CA SER A 209 -1.61 -18.05 -11.11
C SER A 209 -1.23 -17.64 -9.69
N ASP A 210 -2.09 -16.87 -9.03
CA ASP A 210 -1.86 -16.38 -7.67
C ASP A 210 -2.41 -17.32 -6.60
N PHE A 211 -3.36 -18.22 -6.93
CA PHE A 211 -4.02 -19.08 -5.94
C PHE A 211 -3.02 -19.88 -5.09
N GLY A 212 -2.10 -20.61 -5.72
CA GLY A 212 -1.10 -21.40 -4.98
C GLY A 212 -0.15 -20.55 -4.12
N ILE A 213 0.08 -19.29 -4.50
CA ILE A 213 0.91 -18.36 -3.73
C ILE A 213 0.16 -17.96 -2.44
N TYR A 214 -1.09 -17.54 -2.58
CA TYR A 214 -1.92 -17.19 -1.43
C TYR A 214 -2.19 -18.40 -0.54
N GLU A 215 -2.41 -19.58 -1.12
CA GLU A 215 -2.59 -20.84 -0.39
C GLU A 215 -1.42 -21.13 0.57
N VAL A 216 -0.19 -20.92 0.11
CA VAL A 216 1.03 -21.14 0.92
C VAL A 216 1.29 -20.02 1.92
N ILE A 217 1.03 -18.76 1.56
CA ILE A 217 1.41 -17.60 2.39
C ILE A 217 0.34 -17.25 3.43
N LEU A 218 -0.95 -17.47 3.16
CA LEU A 218 -2.06 -17.18 4.10
C LEU A 218 -1.85 -17.76 5.51
N PRO A 219 -1.47 -19.04 5.69
CA PRO A 219 -1.20 -19.61 7.01
C PRO A 219 -0.11 -18.89 7.81
N LEU A 220 0.77 -18.15 7.15
CA LEU A 220 1.84 -17.40 7.83
C LEU A 220 1.32 -16.16 8.57
N TYR A 221 0.22 -15.57 8.07
CA TYR A 221 -0.40 -14.35 8.63
C TYR A 221 -1.74 -14.64 9.34
N PHE A 222 -2.42 -15.69 8.91
CA PHE A 222 -3.69 -16.17 9.44
C PHE A 222 -3.54 -17.67 9.77
N PRO A 223 -2.68 -18.05 10.74
CA PRO A 223 -2.55 -19.45 11.11
C PRO A 223 -3.90 -19.99 11.59
N ARG A 224 -4.29 -21.19 11.17
CA ARG A 224 -5.56 -21.84 11.53
C ARG A 224 -5.49 -22.68 12.80
N SER A 225 -4.28 -22.91 13.30
CA SER A 225 -4.01 -23.64 14.54
C SER A 225 -2.68 -23.20 15.13
N GLU A 226 -2.46 -23.49 16.41
CA GLU A 226 -1.18 -23.26 17.09
C GLU A 226 -0.01 -23.99 16.39
N ALA A 227 -0.27 -25.11 15.70
CA ALA A 227 0.74 -25.81 14.94
C ALA A 227 1.18 -25.02 13.69
N GLU A 228 0.23 -24.39 12.99
CA GLU A 228 0.55 -23.49 11.87
C GLU A 228 1.26 -22.23 12.35
N GLU A 229 0.82 -21.65 13.47
CA GLU A 229 1.46 -20.50 14.10
C GLU A 229 2.94 -20.79 14.43
N ASN A 230 3.20 -21.95 15.05
CA ASN A 230 4.57 -22.36 15.37
C ASN A 230 5.44 -22.56 14.12
N LYS A 231 4.87 -23.09 13.03
CA LYS A 231 5.58 -23.23 11.74
C LYS A 231 5.79 -21.88 11.04
N ALA A 232 4.86 -20.94 11.16
CA ALA A 232 4.95 -19.63 10.53
C ALA A 232 6.20 -18.86 10.97
N ARG A 233 6.60 -19.02 12.24
CA ARG A 233 7.83 -18.44 12.81
C ARG A 233 9.13 -18.79 12.06
N TRP A 234 9.15 -19.91 11.34
CA TRP A 234 10.30 -20.35 10.54
C TRP A 234 10.28 -19.79 9.11
N GLN A 235 9.08 -19.57 8.57
CA GLN A 235 8.87 -19.28 7.14
C GLN A 235 8.63 -17.80 6.86
N LEU A 236 8.12 -17.05 7.83
CA LEU A 236 7.90 -15.61 7.70
C LEU A 236 9.20 -14.88 7.28
N PRO A 237 9.09 -13.82 6.46
CA PRO A 237 10.22 -12.96 6.16
C PRO A 237 10.74 -12.29 7.44
N THR A 238 11.99 -11.81 7.40
CA THR A 238 12.59 -11.07 8.52
C THR A 238 11.87 -9.75 8.76
N ASP A 239 11.47 -9.04 7.69
CA ASP A 239 10.59 -7.88 7.77
C ASP A 239 9.12 -8.32 7.94
N ILE A 240 8.60 -8.13 9.13
CA ILE A 240 7.19 -8.38 9.48
C ILE A 240 6.35 -7.10 9.44
N GLY A 241 6.90 -6.01 8.90
CA GLY A 241 6.30 -4.68 8.85
C GLY A 241 6.06 -4.04 10.21
N GLY A 242 5.60 -2.79 10.18
CA GLY A 242 5.25 -2.03 11.38
C GLY A 242 3.85 -2.36 11.91
N SER A 243 3.33 -1.47 12.75
CA SER A 243 2.05 -1.68 13.44
C SER A 243 0.83 -1.63 12.53
N ASP A 244 0.91 -0.90 11.41
CA ASP A 244 -0.14 -0.85 10.40
C ASP A 244 0.16 -1.83 9.23
N GLY A 245 1.28 -2.56 9.27
CA GLY A 245 1.74 -3.48 8.23
C GLY A 245 2.64 -2.84 7.17
N GLU A 246 3.03 -1.58 7.38
CA GLU A 246 3.94 -0.82 6.53
C GLU A 246 5.34 -1.46 6.49
N PRO A 247 6.02 -1.49 5.33
CA PRO A 247 7.40 -1.96 5.26
C PRO A 247 8.34 -1.12 6.14
N LEU A 248 9.22 -1.78 6.91
CA LEU A 248 10.20 -1.10 7.76
C LEU A 248 11.60 -1.11 7.12
N TYR A 249 12.16 0.07 6.90
CA TYR A 249 13.53 0.22 6.38
C TYR A 249 14.43 0.82 7.47
N PRO A 250 15.42 0.06 7.98
CA PRO A 250 16.30 0.53 9.05
C PRO A 250 17.08 1.80 8.66
N ASP A 251 17.44 1.95 7.38
CA ASP A 251 18.23 3.08 6.88
C ASP A 251 17.46 4.41 6.78
N ARG A 252 16.15 4.41 7.04
CA ARG A 252 15.29 5.62 6.99
C ARG A 252 14.71 6.03 8.34
N GLN A 253 15.11 5.36 9.43
CA GLN A 253 14.74 5.83 10.76
C GLN A 253 15.52 7.10 11.06
N ILE A 254 14.82 8.24 11.15
CA ILE A 254 15.40 9.49 11.61
C ILE A 254 15.92 9.23 13.02
N ARG A 255 17.25 9.20 13.18
CA ARG A 255 17.86 9.28 14.51
C ARG A 255 17.62 10.70 14.99
N ILE A 256 16.54 10.90 15.74
CA ILE A 256 16.41 12.11 16.55
C ILE A 256 17.51 11.99 17.60
N ILE A 257 18.66 12.60 17.30
CA ILE A 257 19.68 12.84 18.31
C ILE A 257 19.12 14.01 19.08
N ASP A 258 18.64 13.77 20.30
CA ASP A 258 18.35 14.86 21.22
C ASP A 258 19.63 15.70 21.32
N ASN A 259 19.55 16.96 20.88
CA ASN A 259 20.69 17.86 20.88
C ASN A 259 21.13 18.04 22.34
N PRO A 260 22.35 17.61 22.75
CA PRO A 260 22.75 17.59 24.16
C PRO A 260 23.02 18.99 24.75
N GLN A 261 22.64 20.06 24.04
CA GLN A 261 22.86 21.45 24.46
C GLN A 261 21.76 22.03 25.36
N HIS A 262 20.68 21.29 25.66
CA HIS A 262 19.66 21.71 26.61
C HIS A 262 19.71 20.94 27.94
N ALA A 263 20.90 20.88 28.51
CA ALA A 263 21.10 20.61 29.93
C ALA A 263 21.60 21.89 30.63
N PHE A 264 20.75 22.91 30.70
CA PHE A 264 20.85 23.99 31.68
C PHE A 264 19.55 23.91 32.48
N GLY A 265 19.56 23.39 33.70
CA GLY A 265 20.16 24.05 34.86
C GLY A 265 18.98 24.65 35.64
N ASN A 266 18.54 23.94 36.68
CA ASN A 266 17.50 24.42 37.60
C ASN A 266 17.97 25.71 38.26
N GLU A 267 17.43 26.85 37.87
CA GLU A 267 17.37 28.04 38.71
C GLU A 267 15.94 28.59 38.70
N GLU A 268 15.33 28.57 39.89
CA GLU A 268 14.07 29.24 40.18
C GLU A 268 14.23 30.74 39.95
N LEU A 269 13.48 31.31 39.01
CA LEU A 269 13.38 32.76 38.86
C LEU A 269 11.91 33.21 38.93
N ASN A 270 11.69 34.09 39.91
CA ASN A 270 10.41 34.58 40.38
C ASN A 270 9.56 35.23 39.29
N ILE A 271 8.28 34.85 39.29
CA ILE A 271 7.18 35.56 38.65
C ILE A 271 6.93 36.84 39.45
N PHE A 272 7.30 38.03 38.94
CA PHE A 272 6.58 39.30 39.17
C PHE A 272 7.11 40.43 38.26
N GLN A 273 6.21 40.94 37.41
CA GLN A 273 6.13 42.29 36.80
C GLN A 273 7.35 42.86 36.05
N THR A 274 7.21 43.00 34.72
CA THR A 274 6.91 44.30 34.07
C THR A 274 6.58 44.08 32.59
N ASP A 275 5.56 44.79 32.11
CA ASP A 275 5.14 44.89 30.71
C ASP A 275 6.29 45.37 29.81
N ASP A 276 6.58 44.63 28.73
CA ASP A 276 6.76 45.18 27.38
C ASP A 276 6.93 44.03 26.38
N CYS A 277 6.06 44.01 25.37
CA CYS A 277 6.03 43.03 24.31
C CYS A 277 7.05 43.41 23.24
N CYS A 278 8.21 42.77 23.24
CA CYS A 278 9.13 42.77 22.10
C CYS A 278 9.83 41.40 22.01
N LEU A 279 9.30 40.55 21.13
CA LEU A 279 9.90 39.27 20.74
C LEU A 279 11.22 39.55 20.01
N ASN A 280 12.35 39.36 20.70
CA ASN A 280 13.68 39.37 20.09
C ASN A 280 13.87 38.10 19.22
N ILE A 281 13.35 38.15 18.00
CA ILE A 281 13.71 37.22 16.93
C ILE A 281 15.06 37.68 16.38
N GLY A 282 16.16 37.20 16.96
CA GLY A 282 17.50 37.65 16.55
C GLY A 282 18.66 36.71 16.87
N GLU A 283 18.53 35.81 17.84
CA GLU A 283 19.66 34.98 18.31
C GLU A 283 19.50 33.49 18.01
N HIS A 284 19.10 33.14 16.79
CA HIS A 284 19.30 31.79 16.29
C HIS A 284 20.48 31.76 15.32
N ALA A 285 21.26 30.67 15.35
CA ALA A 285 22.43 30.45 14.47
C ALA A 285 22.12 30.55 12.96
N PHE A 286 20.83 30.52 12.57
CA PHE A 286 20.38 30.78 11.20
C PHE A 286 20.35 32.26 10.82
N SER A 287 20.11 33.18 11.78
CA SER A 287 20.02 34.62 11.52
C SER A 287 21.37 35.29 11.28
N GLN A 288 22.48 34.65 11.66
CA GLN A 288 23.84 35.18 11.46
C GLN A 288 24.53 34.66 10.17
N MET A 289 23.86 33.84 9.36
CA MET A 289 24.37 33.34 8.08
C MET A 289 23.65 33.95 6.86
N GLN A 290 23.10 35.16 7.00
CA GLN A 290 22.58 35.94 5.87
C GLN A 290 23.54 37.08 5.53
N GLY A 291 24.67 36.71 4.96
CA GLY A 291 25.38 37.59 4.05
C GLY A 291 24.49 37.88 2.85
N ASP A 292 24.37 39.15 2.51
CA ASP A 292 23.46 39.74 1.55
C ASP A 292 23.68 39.23 0.11
N LEU A 293 23.15 38.04 -0.20
CA LEU A 293 23.18 37.43 -1.52
C LEU A 293 22.24 38.12 -2.53
N ASP A 294 21.37 39.02 -2.07
CA ASP A 294 20.44 39.77 -2.92
C ASP A 294 21.03 41.12 -3.39
N GLN A 295 21.93 41.75 -2.61
CA GLN A 295 22.71 42.90 -3.09
C GLN A 295 23.67 42.55 -4.24
N GLN A 296 24.19 41.32 -4.29
CA GLN A 296 25.05 40.86 -5.39
C GLN A 296 24.30 40.58 -6.70
N ARG A 297 22.95 40.56 -6.70
CA ARG A 297 22.14 40.44 -7.92
C ARG A 297 21.69 41.79 -8.50
N LEU A 298 21.71 42.86 -7.70
CA LEU A 298 21.22 44.19 -8.09
C LEU A 298 22.33 45.18 -8.47
N LEU A 299 23.59 44.88 -8.18
CA LEU A 299 24.74 45.64 -8.68
C LEU A 299 25.53 44.75 -9.64
N GLY A 300 25.25 44.92 -10.93
CA GLY A 300 25.82 44.10 -11.99
C GLY A 300 27.33 44.27 -12.12
N GLU A 301 28.08 43.32 -11.58
CA GLU A 301 29.44 43.03 -12.01
C GLU A 301 29.57 41.53 -12.26
N ARG A 302 29.74 41.16 -13.54
CA ARG A 302 29.96 39.77 -13.96
C ARG A 302 31.43 39.40 -13.71
N PRO A 303 31.73 38.29 -13.02
CA PRO A 303 33.10 37.79 -12.98
C PRO A 303 33.51 37.29 -14.37
N CYS A 304 34.58 37.87 -14.91
CA CYS A 304 35.26 37.36 -16.10
C CYS A 304 35.90 36.00 -15.81
N ASN A 305 35.82 35.11 -16.80
CA ASN A 305 36.41 33.77 -16.87
C ASN A 305 35.56 32.62 -16.32
N ASP A 306 34.54 32.23 -17.08
CA ASP A 306 33.99 30.88 -17.04
C ASP A 306 34.29 30.17 -18.39
N PRO A 307 35.16 29.13 -18.41
CA PRO A 307 35.66 28.49 -19.65
C PRO A 307 34.60 27.74 -20.46
N VAL A 308 33.35 27.68 -19.98
CA VAL A 308 32.21 27.08 -20.69
C VAL A 308 31.63 28.04 -21.75
N THR A 309 31.77 29.36 -21.56
CA THR A 309 31.21 30.39 -22.45
C THR A 309 31.95 30.44 -23.80
N ASP A 310 33.24 30.14 -23.83
CA ASP A 310 34.07 30.14 -25.05
C ASP A 310 33.81 28.95 -25.98
N ILE A 311 33.26 27.86 -25.44
CA ILE A 311 32.89 26.66 -26.24
C ILE A 311 31.55 26.90 -26.96
N LEU A 312 30.59 27.52 -26.27
CA LEU A 312 29.27 27.87 -26.82
C LEU A 312 29.34 28.93 -27.93
N ILE A 313 30.26 29.90 -27.85
CA ILE A 313 30.44 30.94 -28.88
C ILE A 313 31.08 30.36 -30.16
N LYS A 314 31.96 29.35 -30.05
CA LYS A 314 32.58 28.68 -31.21
C LYS A 314 31.63 27.77 -31.99
N GLU A 315 30.70 27.08 -31.33
CA GLU A 315 29.74 26.21 -32.04
C GLU A 315 28.62 27.00 -32.75
N MET A 316 28.23 28.17 -32.24
CA MET A 316 27.19 29.00 -32.86
C MET A 316 27.66 29.74 -34.13
N GLN A 317 28.97 29.95 -34.32
CA GLN A 317 29.53 30.59 -35.52
C GLN A 317 29.75 29.64 -36.71
N HIS A 318 29.44 28.34 -36.57
CA HIS A 318 29.66 27.35 -37.64
C HIS A 318 28.39 26.74 -38.27
N LYS A 319 27.19 27.14 -37.83
CA LYS A 319 25.91 26.70 -38.44
C LYS A 319 25.04 27.83 -39.01
N GLY A 320 25.59 29.04 -39.10
CA GLY A 320 24.98 30.19 -39.77
C GLY A 320 25.54 30.47 -41.17
N ARG A 321 25.83 29.41 -41.95
CA ARG A 321 26.05 29.47 -43.41
C ARG A 321 25.41 28.24 -44.06
#